data_AF-A0A7Y2HM12-F1
#
_entry.id   AF-A0A7Y2HM12-F1
#
_cell.length_a   1.000
_cell.length_b   1.000
_cell.length_c   1.000
_cell.angle_alpha   90.00
_cell.angle_beta   90.00
_cell.angle_gamma   90.00
#
_symmetry.space_group_name_H-M   'P 1'
#
loop_
_entity.id
_entity.type
_entity.pdbx_description
1 polymer ?
#
loop_
_entity_poly.entity_id
_entity_poly.type
_entity_poly.pdbx_seq_one_letter_code
_entity_poly.pdbx_strand_id
1 'polypeptide(L)'
;MTGPPEFPGQGAGTMVRLWTRRSSAVAAVVLAVLSTLAVALWVDLVPRVEGEFFFADDDPQLEASREIRSRFRLGEQVILRVRDPGASETDPAVERDPTLLQIETLADALAEIDGVEAVYSAASHDVSDPLYGRILAPPDPSATNIVLQVDDTDPRILVPRLEAVIEGL
;
A
#
# COMPACT_ATOMS: atom_id res chain seq x y z
N MET A 1 49.95 -64.38 -1.20
CA MET A 1 50.24 -63.32 -2.19
C MET A 1 49.20 -63.48 -3.30
N THR A 2 48.08 -62.78 -3.20
CA THR A 2 46.98 -62.72 -4.19
C THR A 2 46.26 -61.38 -3.97
N GLY A 3 45.95 -60.69 -5.08
CA GLY A 3 45.85 -59.23 -5.20
C GLY A 3 44.57 -58.54 -4.68
N PRO A 4 44.49 -57.20 -4.83
CA PRO A 4 43.46 -56.36 -4.23
C PRO A 4 42.10 -56.48 -4.95
N PRO A 5 40.99 -56.13 -4.26
CA PRO A 5 39.63 -56.25 -4.81
C PRO A 5 39.38 -55.22 -5.93
N GLU A 6 38.76 -55.70 -7.01
CA GLU A 6 38.27 -54.86 -8.10
C GLU A 6 37.04 -54.04 -7.65
N PHE A 7 37.14 -52.71 -7.73
CA PHE A 7 36.00 -51.81 -7.49
C PHE A 7 35.25 -51.54 -8.81
N PRO A 8 33.91 -51.66 -8.86
CA PRO A 8 33.14 -51.46 -10.08
C PRO A 8 32.99 -49.95 -10.40
N GLY A 9 33.94 -49.43 -11.17
CA GLY A 9 33.94 -48.05 -11.69
C GLY A 9 33.13 -47.84 -12.98
N GLN A 10 31.92 -48.41 -13.11
CA GLN A 10 31.12 -48.34 -14.36
C GLN A 10 29.99 -47.29 -14.39
N GLY A 11 29.77 -46.50 -13.34
CA GLY A 11 28.68 -45.51 -13.29
C GLY A 11 29.03 -44.08 -13.73
N ALA A 12 30.28 -43.64 -13.55
CA ALA A 12 30.65 -42.23 -13.69
C ALA A 12 30.82 -41.76 -15.14
N GLY A 13 31.25 -42.65 -16.05
CA GLY A 13 31.54 -42.29 -17.44
C GLY A 13 30.30 -41.92 -18.26
N THR A 14 29.15 -42.51 -17.96
CA THR A 14 27.89 -42.28 -18.68
C THR A 14 27.30 -40.91 -18.35
N MET A 15 27.43 -40.47 -17.10
CA MET A 15 26.94 -39.17 -16.61
C MET A 15 27.69 -37.99 -17.24
N VAL A 16 29.03 -38.08 -17.32
CA VAL A 16 29.88 -37.04 -17.93
C VAL A 16 29.65 -36.91 -19.44
N ARG A 17 29.40 -38.03 -20.12
CA ARG A 17 29.11 -38.07 -21.57
C ARG A 17 27.72 -37.55 -21.93
N LEU A 18 26.76 -37.66 -21.01
CA LEU A 18 25.43 -37.08 -21.15
C LEU A 18 25.48 -35.54 -21.06
N TRP A 19 26.37 -35.03 -20.20
CA TRP A 19 26.53 -33.60 -19.95
C TRP A 19 27.21 -32.83 -21.10
N THR A 20 28.07 -33.50 -21.88
CA THR A 20 28.88 -32.89 -22.95
C THR A 20 28.27 -32.98 -24.36
N ARG A 21 27.06 -33.53 -24.53
CA ARG A 21 26.39 -33.58 -25.84
C ARG A 21 25.71 -32.26 -26.16
N ARG A 22 25.83 -31.76 -27.39
CA ARG A 22 25.12 -30.55 -27.87
C ARG A 22 23.60 -30.58 -27.59
N SER A 23 23.01 -31.76 -27.50
CA SER A 23 21.60 -31.97 -27.14
C SER A 23 21.27 -31.62 -25.69
N SER A 24 22.18 -31.81 -24.73
CA SER A 24 21.96 -31.40 -23.33
C SER A 24 21.98 -29.89 -23.19
N ALA A 25 22.89 -29.21 -23.92
CA ALA A 25 22.93 -27.75 -23.97
C ALA A 25 21.64 -27.16 -24.56
N VAL A 26 21.14 -27.72 -25.68
CA VAL A 26 19.86 -27.30 -26.27
C VAL A 26 18.71 -27.55 -25.31
N ALA A 27 18.66 -28.71 -24.65
CA ALA A 27 17.61 -29.02 -23.69
C ALA A 27 17.62 -28.07 -22.49
N ALA A 28 18.81 -27.70 -21.98
CA ALA A 28 18.94 -26.76 -20.88
C ALA A 28 18.46 -25.34 -21.28
N VAL A 29 18.79 -24.88 -22.49
CA VAL A 29 18.31 -23.59 -23.00
C VAL A 29 16.79 -23.60 -23.17
N VAL A 30 16.23 -24.68 -23.73
CA VAL A 30 14.77 -24.82 -23.89
C VAL A 30 14.09 -24.81 -22.52
N LEU A 31 14.61 -25.56 -21.56
CA LEU A 31 14.06 -25.59 -20.20
C LEU A 31 14.14 -24.21 -19.54
N ALA A 32 15.26 -23.51 -19.67
CA ALA A 32 15.42 -22.16 -19.15
C ALA A 32 14.38 -21.20 -19.76
N VAL A 33 14.28 -21.16 -21.09
CA VAL A 33 13.31 -20.30 -21.80
C VAL A 33 11.88 -20.62 -21.40
N LEU A 34 11.51 -21.91 -21.34
CA LEU A 34 10.17 -22.32 -20.93
C LEU A 34 9.89 -21.93 -19.47
N SER A 35 10.86 -22.10 -18.57
CA SER A 35 10.70 -21.72 -17.16
C SER A 35 10.57 -20.21 -16.97
N THR A 36 11.36 -19.42 -17.70
CA THR A 36 11.27 -17.96 -17.67
C THR A 36 9.93 -17.49 -18.24
N LEU A 37 9.49 -18.07 -19.36
CA LEU A 37 8.21 -17.71 -19.97
C LEU A 37 7.04 -18.08 -19.06
N ALA A 38 7.11 -19.24 -18.38
CA ALA A 38 6.13 -19.66 -17.39
C ALA A 38 6.03 -18.65 -16.24
N VAL A 39 7.16 -18.23 -15.66
CA VAL A 39 7.17 -17.22 -14.59
C VAL A 39 6.64 -15.88 -15.10
N ALA A 40 7.07 -15.42 -16.28
CA ALA A 40 6.66 -14.13 -16.82
C ALA A 40 5.16 -14.04 -17.15
N LEU A 41 4.53 -15.15 -17.53
CA LEU A 41 3.11 -15.18 -17.91
C LEU A 41 2.17 -15.52 -16.74
N TRP A 42 2.64 -16.26 -15.74
CA TRP A 42 1.79 -16.75 -14.64
C TRP A 42 2.07 -16.13 -13.28
N VAL A 43 3.19 -15.40 -13.11
CA VAL A 43 3.51 -14.73 -11.84
C VAL A 43 3.31 -13.23 -12.00
N ASP A 44 2.57 -12.63 -11.08
CA ASP A 44 2.49 -11.18 -10.95
C ASP A 44 3.84 -10.65 -10.46
N LEU A 45 4.63 -10.10 -11.39
CA LEU A 45 5.95 -9.53 -11.14
C LEU A 45 5.89 -8.05 -10.72
N VAL A 46 4.68 -7.49 -10.50
CA VAL A 46 4.55 -6.13 -9.98
C VAL A 46 5.20 -6.09 -8.60
N PRO A 47 6.25 -5.25 -8.38
CA PRO A 47 6.90 -5.17 -7.09
C PRO A 47 5.89 -4.64 -6.05
N ARG A 48 5.63 -5.45 -5.02
CA ARG A 48 4.80 -5.08 -3.87
C ARG A 48 5.70 -4.90 -2.65
N VAL A 49 5.54 -3.78 -1.97
CA VAL A 49 6.18 -3.54 -0.66
C VAL A 49 5.14 -3.83 0.39
N GLU A 50 5.01 -5.11 0.73
CA GLU A 50 4.14 -5.55 1.82
C GLU A 50 4.91 -5.38 3.15
N GLY A 51 4.20 -5.30 4.28
CA GLY A 51 4.83 -5.09 5.60
C GLY A 51 5.91 -6.13 5.94
N GLU A 52 5.79 -7.33 5.39
CA GLU A 52 6.71 -8.46 5.55
C GLU A 52 8.01 -8.33 4.73
N PHE A 53 8.13 -7.27 3.94
CA PHE A 53 9.38 -6.94 3.28
C PHE A 53 10.43 -6.41 4.27
N PHE A 54 9.99 -5.70 5.31
CA PHE A 54 10.88 -5.09 6.30
C PHE A 54 11.02 -5.91 7.59
N PHE A 55 10.03 -6.77 7.87
CA PHE A 55 9.95 -7.58 9.07
C PHE A 55 9.72 -9.05 8.69
N ALA A 56 10.30 -9.98 9.43
CA ALA A 56 9.95 -11.38 9.26
C ALA A 56 8.47 -11.59 9.64
N ASP A 57 7.82 -12.58 9.03
CA ASP A 57 6.41 -12.90 9.35
C ASP A 57 6.22 -13.20 10.85
N ASP A 58 7.21 -13.86 11.46
CA ASP A 58 7.27 -14.21 12.88
C ASP A 58 7.85 -13.09 13.77
N ASP A 59 7.94 -11.85 13.27
CA ASP A 59 8.42 -10.75 14.09
C ASP A 59 7.40 -10.41 15.20
N PRO A 60 7.79 -10.43 16.48
CA PRO A 60 6.86 -10.21 17.59
C PRO A 60 6.22 -8.81 17.57
N GLN A 61 6.89 -7.81 16.95
CA GLN A 61 6.31 -6.47 16.80
C GLN A 61 5.21 -6.45 15.72
N LEU A 62 5.36 -7.26 14.68
CA LEU A 62 4.36 -7.40 13.62
C LEU A 62 3.13 -8.16 14.13
N GLU A 63 3.33 -9.23 14.89
CA GLU A 63 2.24 -9.99 15.52
C GLU A 63 1.41 -9.11 16.47
N ALA A 64 2.08 -8.34 17.35
CA ALA A 64 1.40 -7.39 18.22
C ALA A 64 0.62 -6.32 17.45
N SER A 65 1.18 -5.81 16.34
CA SER A 65 0.50 -4.84 15.46
C SER A 65 -0.75 -5.44 14.81
N ARG A 66 -0.67 -6.68 14.31
CA ARG A 66 -1.81 -7.41 13.75
C ARG A 66 -2.89 -7.65 14.82
N GLU A 67 -2.50 -8.02 16.04
CA GLU A 67 -3.44 -8.20 17.15
C GLU A 67 -4.17 -6.89 17.47
N ILE A 68 -3.45 -5.77 17.59
CA ILE A 68 -4.02 -4.44 17.85
C ILE A 68 -4.99 -4.05 16.72
N ARG A 69 -4.59 -4.20 15.45
CA ARG A 69 -5.46 -3.91 14.30
C ARG A 69 -6.74 -4.73 14.35
N SER A 70 -6.64 -6.03 14.63
CA SER A 70 -7.81 -6.92 14.73
C SER A 70 -8.74 -6.53 15.88
N ARG A 71 -8.18 -6.15 17.04
CA ARG A 71 -8.92 -5.88 18.26
C ARG A 71 -9.64 -4.54 18.21
N PHE A 72 -8.94 -3.52 17.73
CA PHE A 72 -9.46 -2.16 17.71
C PHE A 72 -10.13 -1.80 16.38
N ARG A 73 -10.06 -2.68 15.37
CA ARG A 73 -10.46 -2.38 13.98
C ARG A 73 -9.99 -0.99 13.59
N LEU A 74 -8.70 -0.73 13.83
CA LEU A 74 -8.07 0.50 13.38
C LEU A 74 -8.07 0.45 11.85
N GLY A 75 -9.08 1.06 11.25
CA GLY A 75 -9.16 1.28 9.82
C GLY A 75 -7.99 2.12 9.35
N GLU A 76 -7.69 2.02 8.06
CA GLU A 76 -6.69 2.89 7.46
C GLU A 76 -7.18 4.34 7.50
N GLN A 77 -6.23 5.28 7.50
CA GLN A 77 -6.55 6.70 7.53
C GLN A 77 -5.91 7.40 6.35
N VAL A 78 -6.70 8.18 5.64
CA VAL A 78 -6.23 9.09 4.59
C VAL A 78 -6.37 10.52 5.10
N ILE A 79 -5.27 11.26 5.11
CA ILE A 79 -5.25 12.66 5.53
C ILE A 79 -5.10 13.53 4.29
N LEU A 80 -6.11 14.35 4.00
CA LEU A 80 -6.07 15.34 2.94
C LEU A 80 -5.77 16.70 3.52
N ARG A 81 -4.78 17.38 2.95
CA ARG A 81 -4.50 18.78 3.26
C ARG A 81 -5.08 19.66 2.17
N VAL A 82 -6.10 20.42 2.54
CA VAL A 82 -6.81 21.35 1.65
C VAL A 82 -6.25 22.74 1.89
N ARG A 83 -5.92 23.46 0.82
CA ARG A 83 -5.41 24.83 0.89
C ARG A 83 -6.31 25.72 0.06
N ASP A 84 -6.74 26.84 0.62
CA ASP A 84 -7.37 27.91 -0.14
C ASP A 84 -6.30 28.95 -0.54
N PRO A 85 -5.95 29.07 -1.83
CA PRO A 85 -4.99 30.07 -2.30
C PRO A 85 -5.54 31.51 -2.22
N GLY A 86 -6.84 31.71 -2.01
CA GLY A 86 -7.52 33.00 -1.89
C GLY A 86 -7.77 33.48 -0.47
N ALA A 87 -7.52 32.65 0.55
CA ALA A 87 -7.70 32.99 1.95
C ALA A 87 -6.72 34.11 2.38
N SER A 88 -7.16 35.35 2.26
CA SER A 88 -6.54 36.50 2.92
C SER A 88 -6.87 36.47 4.40
N GLU A 89 -5.92 36.85 5.29
CA GLU A 89 -5.97 36.87 6.76
C GLU A 89 -7.15 37.67 7.38
N THR A 90 -8.39 37.35 7.01
CA THR A 90 -9.56 38.16 7.32
C THR A 90 -10.28 37.62 8.55
N ASP A 91 -10.46 38.56 9.48
CA ASP A 91 -11.19 38.54 10.76
C ASP A 91 -12.22 37.40 10.98
N PRO A 92 -12.09 36.57 12.03
CA PRO A 92 -12.94 35.40 12.32
C PRO A 92 -14.38 35.71 12.79
N ALA A 93 -14.89 36.93 12.59
CA ALA A 93 -16.12 37.40 13.23
C ALA A 93 -17.37 37.46 12.31
N VAL A 94 -17.32 37.03 11.06
CA VAL A 94 -18.43 37.21 10.10
C VAL A 94 -18.88 35.88 9.49
N GLU A 95 -20.08 35.46 9.87
CA GLU A 95 -21.07 34.77 9.04
C GLU A 95 -20.55 33.63 8.14
N ARG A 96 -20.63 32.36 8.63
CA ARG A 96 -20.38 31.11 7.88
C ARG A 96 -19.34 31.29 6.76
N ASP A 97 -18.08 31.35 7.16
CA ASP A 97 -16.91 31.46 6.28
C ASP A 97 -17.14 30.62 5.00
N PRO A 98 -17.16 31.22 3.80
CA PRO A 98 -17.40 30.50 2.55
C PRO A 98 -16.44 29.31 2.37
N THR A 99 -15.27 29.36 3.01
CA THR A 99 -14.30 28.27 3.08
C THR A 99 -14.86 27.06 3.84
N LEU A 100 -15.56 27.27 4.96
CA LEU A 100 -16.16 26.18 5.74
C LEU A 100 -17.29 25.47 4.97
N LEU A 101 -18.08 26.21 4.19
CA LEU A 101 -19.12 25.62 3.33
C LEU A 101 -18.52 24.76 2.21
N GLN A 102 -17.40 25.19 1.63
CA GLN A 102 -16.67 24.40 0.63
C GLN A 102 -16.05 23.14 1.27
N ILE A 103 -15.48 23.26 2.48
CA ILE A 103 -14.96 22.13 3.24
C ILE A 103 -16.08 21.14 3.60
N GLU A 104 -17.26 21.63 3.99
CA GLU A 104 -18.45 20.81 4.27
C GLU A 104 -18.88 20.06 3.01
N THR A 105 -19.00 20.76 1.88
CA THR A 105 -19.38 20.15 0.58
C THR A 105 -18.38 19.08 0.14
N LEU A 106 -17.07 19.36 0.26
CA LEU A 106 -16.04 18.39 -0.05
C LEU A 106 -16.08 17.19 0.91
N ALA A 107 -16.26 17.43 2.21
CA ALA A 107 -16.36 16.36 3.21
C ALA A 107 -17.57 15.44 2.95
N ASP A 108 -18.72 16.01 2.59
CA ASP A 108 -19.93 15.26 2.23
C ASP A 108 -19.70 14.43 0.97
N ALA A 109 -19.11 15.01 -0.08
CA ALA A 109 -18.80 14.29 -1.31
C ALA A 109 -17.80 13.13 -1.07
N LEU A 110 -16.82 13.32 -0.19
CA LEU A 110 -15.88 12.26 0.20
C LEU A 110 -16.57 11.16 1.03
N ALA A 111 -17.55 11.51 1.86
CA ALA A 111 -18.30 10.54 2.68
C ALA A 111 -19.20 9.62 1.84
N GLU A 112 -19.58 10.02 0.63
CA GLU A 112 -20.37 9.19 -0.30
C GLU A 112 -19.52 8.13 -1.05
N ILE A 113 -18.19 8.20 -0.95
CA ILE A 113 -17.31 7.25 -1.63
C ILE A 113 -17.36 5.89 -0.93
N ASP A 114 -17.72 4.86 -1.70
CA ASP A 114 -17.61 3.46 -1.29
C ASP A 114 -16.16 3.11 -0.91
N GLY A 115 -15.97 2.72 0.34
CA GLY A 115 -14.67 2.51 1.01
C GLY A 115 -14.32 3.56 2.09
N VAL A 116 -15.07 4.66 2.18
CA VAL A 116 -14.93 5.65 3.26
C VAL A 116 -15.95 5.35 4.37
N GLU A 117 -15.46 5.13 5.59
CA GLU A 117 -16.29 4.84 6.77
C GLU A 117 -16.67 6.10 7.55
N ALA A 118 -15.76 7.08 7.64
CA ALA A 118 -15.99 8.33 8.36
C ALA A 118 -15.13 9.46 7.80
N VAL A 119 -15.64 10.69 7.93
CA VAL A 119 -14.96 11.93 7.52
C VAL A 119 -14.94 12.92 8.68
N TYR A 120 -13.76 13.44 9.00
CA TYR A 120 -13.54 14.43 10.04
C TYR A 120 -12.97 15.69 9.42
N SER A 121 -13.63 16.82 9.64
CA SER A 121 -13.26 18.13 9.07
C SER A 121 -13.54 19.25 10.05
N ALA A 122 -12.91 20.41 9.85
CA ALA A 122 -13.16 21.60 10.66
C ALA A 122 -14.62 22.11 10.55
N ALA A 123 -15.36 21.70 9.51
CA ALA A 123 -16.78 22.00 9.36
C ALA A 123 -17.68 21.12 10.25
N SER A 124 -17.26 19.89 10.52
CA SER A 124 -18.04 18.90 11.29
C SER A 124 -17.65 18.83 12.78
N HIS A 125 -16.43 19.22 13.13
CA HIS A 125 -15.87 19.09 14.48
C HIS A 125 -15.36 20.42 15.03
N ASP A 126 -15.53 20.61 16.35
CA ASP A 126 -15.08 21.82 17.05
C ASP A 126 -13.56 21.84 17.18
N VAL A 127 -12.92 22.77 16.47
CA VAL A 127 -11.47 23.02 16.50
C VAL A 127 -10.99 23.62 17.83
N SER A 128 -11.90 24.02 18.72
CA SER A 128 -11.57 24.42 20.09
C SER A 128 -11.15 23.22 20.94
N ASP A 129 -11.55 21.99 20.57
CA ASP A 129 -11.06 20.78 21.20
C ASP A 129 -9.55 20.61 20.92
N PRO A 130 -8.70 20.34 21.93
CA PRO A 130 -7.26 20.20 21.74
C PRO A 130 -6.84 19.12 20.72
N LEU A 131 -7.61 18.05 20.56
CA LEU A 131 -7.36 17.00 19.58
C LEU A 131 -7.67 17.51 18.17
N TYR A 132 -8.90 17.97 17.95
CA TYR A 132 -9.36 18.39 16.64
C TYR A 132 -8.71 19.68 16.17
N GLY A 133 -8.46 20.63 17.07
CA GLY A 133 -7.71 21.85 16.75
C GLY A 133 -6.30 21.56 16.25
N ARG A 134 -5.61 20.56 16.82
CA ARG A 134 -4.25 20.19 16.36
C ARG A 134 -4.24 19.46 15.02
N ILE A 135 -5.27 18.67 14.74
CA ILE A 135 -5.31 17.81 13.56
C ILE A 135 -5.95 18.55 12.39
N LEU A 136 -7.10 19.19 12.58
CA LEU A 136 -7.94 19.76 11.51
C LEU A 136 -7.61 21.23 11.21
N ALA A 137 -7.07 21.97 12.20
CA ALA A 137 -6.66 23.36 12.06
C ALA A 137 -5.14 23.51 12.24
N PRO A 138 -4.33 23.09 11.25
CA PRO A 138 -2.88 23.22 11.34
C PRO A 138 -2.47 24.70 11.49
N PRO A 139 -1.24 24.99 11.95
CA PRO A 139 -0.79 26.36 12.21
C PRO A 139 -0.80 27.31 11.01
N ASP A 140 -0.96 26.78 9.79
CA ASP A 140 -1.09 27.55 8.56
C ASP A 140 -2.57 27.94 8.37
N PRO A 141 -2.94 29.22 8.55
CA PRO A 141 -4.35 29.64 8.49
C PRO A 141 -4.97 29.51 7.09
N SER A 142 -4.14 29.30 6.06
CA SER A 142 -4.61 29.08 4.68
C SER A 142 -4.83 27.61 4.33
N ALA A 143 -4.63 26.69 5.29
CA ALA A 143 -4.80 25.27 5.09
C ALA A 143 -5.60 24.61 6.21
N THR A 144 -6.40 23.61 5.84
CA THR A 144 -7.10 22.73 6.77
C THR A 144 -6.79 21.28 6.43
N ASN A 145 -6.96 20.37 7.39
CA ASN A 145 -6.89 18.95 7.11
C ASN A 145 -8.30 18.33 7.20
N ILE A 146 -8.56 17.40 6.29
CA ILE A 146 -9.69 16.47 6.35
C ILE A 146 -9.12 15.08 6.60
N VAL A 147 -9.64 14.39 7.60
CA VAL A 147 -9.22 13.02 7.93
C VAL A 147 -10.34 12.06 7.52
N LEU A 148 -10.00 11.09 6.67
CA LEU A 148 -10.88 10.00 6.28
C LEU A 148 -10.47 8.75 7.03
N GLN A 149 -11.46 8.07 7.62
CA GLN A 149 -11.32 6.68 8.02
C GLN A 149 -11.84 5.82 6.87
N VAL A 150 -11.04 4.85 6.43
CA VAL A 150 -11.36 4.01 5.28
C VAL A 150 -11.31 2.53 5.70
N ASP A 151 -12.08 1.72 5.00
CA ASP A 151 -12.11 0.26 5.22
C ASP A 151 -10.93 -0.42 4.50
N ASP A 152 -10.96 -1.75 4.42
CA ASP A 152 -9.93 -2.56 3.75
C ASP A 152 -10.04 -2.52 2.21
N THR A 153 -10.72 -1.52 1.61
CA THR A 153 -10.80 -1.35 0.16
C THR A 153 -9.39 -1.17 -0.43
N ASP A 154 -9.11 -1.90 -1.52
CA ASP A 154 -7.82 -1.82 -2.23
C ASP A 154 -7.48 -0.35 -2.57
N PRO A 155 -6.32 0.18 -2.10
CA PRO A 155 -5.90 1.55 -2.40
C PRO A 155 -5.85 1.87 -3.90
N ARG A 156 -5.62 0.87 -4.77
CA ARG A 156 -5.65 1.04 -6.23
C ARG A 156 -7.03 1.38 -6.78
N ILE A 157 -8.08 1.10 -6.01
CA ILE A 157 -9.46 1.43 -6.33
C ILE A 157 -9.86 2.70 -5.57
N LEU A 158 -9.52 2.79 -4.29
CA LEU A 158 -9.93 3.90 -3.43
C LEU A 158 -9.26 5.23 -3.81
N VAL A 159 -7.95 5.23 -4.06
CA VAL A 159 -7.21 6.46 -4.39
C VAL A 159 -7.75 7.14 -5.66
N PRO A 160 -7.97 6.44 -6.79
CA PRO A 160 -8.59 7.06 -7.96
C PRO A 160 -10.01 7.60 -7.72
N ARG A 161 -10.80 6.97 -6.84
CA ARG A 161 -12.14 7.47 -6.47
C ARG A 161 -12.04 8.79 -5.69
N LEU A 162 -11.11 8.86 -4.75
CA LEU A 162 -10.83 10.08 -3.99
C LEU A 162 -10.36 11.21 -4.92
N GLU A 163 -9.40 10.93 -5.79
CA GLU A 163 -8.89 11.89 -6.77
C GLU A 163 -10.00 12.42 -7.68
N ALA A 164 -10.90 11.56 -8.16
CA ALA A 164 -12.01 11.98 -9.01
C ALA A 164 -12.97 12.97 -8.33
N VAL A 165 -13.20 12.84 -7.02
CA VAL A 165 -14.01 13.80 -6.25
C VAL A 165 -13.26 15.11 -6.05
N ILE A 166 -11.97 15.05 -5.74
CA ILE A 166 -11.12 16.24 -5.52
C ILE A 166 -10.95 17.05 -6.80
N GLU A 167 -10.76 16.40 -7.94
CA GLU A 167 -10.62 17.06 -9.25
C GLU A 167 -11.95 17.52 -9.85
N GLY A 168 -13.07 16.98 -9.37
CA GLY A 168 -14.42 17.29 -9.86
C GLY A 168 -15.07 18.52 -9.22
N LEU A 169 -14.46 19.07 -8.16
CA LEU A 169 -14.92 20.25 -7.41
C LEU A 169 -14.14 21.50 -7.83
#